data_AF-A0A350EUF1-F1
#
_entry.id   AF-A0A350EUF1-F1
#
_cell.length_a   1.000
_cell.length_b   1.000
_cell.length_c   1.000
_cell.angle_alpha   90.00
_cell.angle_beta   90.00
_cell.angle_gamma   90.00
#
_symmetry.space_group_name_H-M   'P 1'
#
loop_
_entity.id
_entity.type
_entity.pdbx_description
1 polymer ?
#
loop_
_entity_poly.entity_id
_entity_poly.type
_entity_poly.pdbx_seq_one_letter_code
_entity_poly.pdbx_strand_id
1 'polypeptide(L)'
;FMSAVPIDPGDGQPLRYRLNTDGTWQLYSTALDGIDDVGDGNSVRGRSFYTSTAKDILWPRPATPEEVVAYEQGRPGQTAFGDGE
;
A
#
# COMPACT_ATOMS: atom_id res chain seq x y z
N PHE A 1 -12.60 4.96 15.41
CA PHE A 1 -12.45 3.57 15.93
C PHE A 1 -13.40 2.65 15.18
N MET A 2 -12.99 1.40 14.96
CA MET A 2 -13.82 0.37 14.32
C MET A 2 -14.55 -0.46 15.38
N SER A 3 -15.79 -0.87 15.09
CA SER A 3 -16.64 -1.65 16.02
C SER A 3 -16.31 -3.14 16.08
N ALA A 4 -15.48 -3.61 15.16
CA ALA A 4 -15.03 -4.98 15.06
C ALA A 4 -13.62 -5.04 14.47
N VAL A 5 -12.96 -6.18 14.69
CA VAL A 5 -11.66 -6.45 14.07
C VAL A 5 -11.85 -6.63 12.56
N PRO A 6 -11.13 -5.88 11.72
CA PRO A 6 -11.22 -6.03 10.27
C PRO A 6 -10.76 -7.40 9.81
N ILE A 7 -11.48 -7.97 8.85
CA ILE A 7 -11.17 -9.28 8.27
C ILE A 7 -10.40 -9.08 6.96
N ASP A 8 -9.35 -9.87 6.79
CA ASP A 8 -8.57 -10.01 5.57
C ASP A 8 -9.42 -10.73 4.49
N PRO A 9 -9.66 -10.09 3.33
CA PRO A 9 -10.40 -10.71 2.24
C PRO A 9 -9.69 -11.93 1.63
N GLY A 10 -8.37 -12.07 1.80
CA GLY A 10 -7.58 -13.15 1.21
C GLY A 10 -7.83 -14.51 1.85
N ASP A 11 -7.87 -14.56 3.18
CA ASP A 11 -7.96 -15.82 3.94
C ASP A 11 -9.08 -15.84 4.99
N GLY A 12 -9.82 -14.74 5.16
CA GLY A 12 -10.90 -14.63 6.14
C GLY A 12 -10.44 -14.50 7.60
N GLN A 13 -9.14 -14.35 7.85
CA GLN A 13 -8.58 -14.12 9.19
C GLN A 13 -8.59 -12.62 9.53
N PRO A 14 -8.33 -12.24 10.79
CA PRO A 14 -8.04 -10.84 11.11
C PRO A 14 -6.90 -10.26 10.26
N LEU A 15 -7.04 -9.00 9.86
CA LEU A 15 -5.99 -8.23 9.21
C LEU A 15 -4.69 -8.25 10.02
N ARG A 16 -3.56 -8.38 9.32
CA ARG A 16 -2.23 -8.57 9.92
C ARG A 16 -1.45 -7.27 9.95
N TYR A 17 -0.56 -7.15 10.92
CA TYR A 17 0.39 -6.04 11.01
C TYR A 17 1.79 -6.51 11.32
N ARG A 18 2.78 -5.76 10.86
CA ARG A 18 4.20 -5.93 11.17
C ARG A 18 4.73 -4.65 11.82
N LEU A 19 5.45 -4.80 12.93
CA LEU A 19 6.22 -3.70 13.51
C LEU A 19 7.55 -3.56 12.79
N ASN A 20 7.92 -2.33 12.48
CA ASN A 20 9.20 -1.96 11.91
C ASN A 20 10.17 -1.57 13.03
N THR A 21 11.47 -1.61 12.74
CA THR A 21 12.53 -1.29 13.72
C THR A 21 12.53 0.18 14.15
N ASP A 22 11.94 1.06 13.33
CA ASP A 22 11.79 2.49 13.59
C ASP A 22 10.54 2.82 14.43
N GLY A 23 9.81 1.82 14.90
CA GLY A 23 8.58 1.99 15.68
C GLY A 23 7.33 2.26 14.84
N THR A 24 7.44 2.30 13.51
CA THR A 24 6.28 2.32 12.61
C THR A 24 5.69 0.92 12.45
N TRP A 25 4.57 0.83 11.73
CA TRP A 25 3.92 -0.44 11.44
C TRP A 25 3.41 -0.47 10.00
N GLN A 26 3.35 -1.67 9.45
CA GLN A 26 2.77 -1.96 8.15
C GLN A 26 1.54 -2.84 8.37
N LEU A 27 0.42 -2.46 7.75
CA LEU A 27 -0.79 -3.27 7.68
C LEU A 27 -0.82 -4.01 6.34
N TYR A 28 -1.15 -5.30 6.36
CA TYR A 28 -1.14 -6.11 5.14
C TYR A 28 -2.18 -7.25 5.14
N SER A 29 -2.47 -7.73 3.94
CA SER A 29 -3.39 -8.82 3.61
C SER A 29 -2.70 -9.88 2.74
N THR A 30 -3.11 -11.14 2.86
CA THR A 30 -2.56 -12.35 2.18
C THR A 30 -2.90 -12.48 0.68
N ALA A 31 -3.13 -11.34 0.02
CA ALA A 31 -3.58 -11.22 -1.38
C ALA A 31 -4.63 -12.28 -1.79
N LEU A 32 -4.53 -12.84 -3.00
CA LEU A 32 -5.54 -13.77 -3.54
C LEU A 32 -5.19 -15.25 -3.34
N ASP A 33 -3.93 -15.57 -3.03
CA ASP A 33 -3.52 -16.95 -2.75
C ASP A 33 -3.75 -17.35 -1.29
N GLY A 34 -4.02 -16.38 -0.41
CA GLY A 34 -4.27 -16.60 1.01
C GLY A 34 -3.02 -17.01 1.78
N ILE A 35 -1.84 -16.83 1.18
CA ILE A 35 -0.55 -17.14 1.79
C ILE A 35 -0.03 -15.88 2.48
N ASP A 36 0.41 -16.04 3.72
CA ASP A 36 1.07 -14.98 4.48
C ASP A 36 2.56 -14.99 4.15
N ASP A 37 2.97 -14.07 3.28
CA ASP A 37 4.38 -13.83 2.94
C ASP A 37 5.03 -12.76 3.85
N VAL A 38 4.45 -12.52 5.04
CA VAL A 38 4.99 -11.65 6.09
C VAL A 38 5.04 -10.17 5.66
N GLY A 39 4.07 -9.74 4.85
CA GLY A 39 3.99 -8.39 4.30
C GLY A 39 4.92 -8.17 3.12
N ASP A 40 5.18 -9.20 2.31
CA ASP A 40 5.96 -9.08 1.08
C ASP A 40 5.10 -8.48 -0.05
N GLY A 41 5.18 -7.16 -0.19
CA GLY A 41 4.47 -6.43 -1.26
C GLY A 41 5.03 -6.65 -2.67
N ASN A 42 6.04 -7.51 -2.86
CA ASN A 42 6.60 -7.76 -4.18
C ASN A 42 5.60 -8.47 -5.10
N SER A 43 5.59 -8.04 -6.36
CA SER A 43 4.76 -8.65 -7.39
C SER A 43 5.37 -9.97 -7.86
N VAL A 44 4.55 -11.02 -7.92
CA VAL A 44 4.90 -12.32 -8.51
C VAL A 44 4.97 -12.27 -10.04
N ARG A 45 4.45 -11.22 -10.70
CA ARG A 45 4.46 -11.04 -12.16
C ARG A 45 4.81 -9.60 -12.56
N GLY A 46 6.09 -9.23 -12.46
CA GLY A 46 6.59 -7.94 -12.98
C GLY A 46 5.95 -6.71 -12.33
N ARG A 47 6.06 -5.52 -12.95
CA ARG A 47 5.39 -4.32 -12.40
C ARG A 47 3.88 -4.42 -12.64
N SER A 48 3.13 -4.59 -11.56
CA SER A 48 1.68 -4.51 -11.58
C SER A 48 1.22 -3.75 -10.34
N PHE A 49 0.36 -2.77 -10.55
CA PHE A 49 -0.27 -1.96 -9.51
C PHE A 49 -1.54 -2.62 -8.95
N TYR A 50 -1.88 -3.82 -9.44
CA TYR A 50 -3.07 -4.53 -9.04
C TYR A 50 -2.76 -5.47 -7.88
N THR A 51 -3.65 -5.45 -6.89
CA THR A 51 -3.63 -6.31 -5.69
C THR A 51 -3.63 -7.81 -6.02
N SER A 52 -3.98 -8.19 -7.25
CA SER A 52 -4.05 -9.57 -7.72
C SER A 52 -2.70 -10.21 -8.07
N THR A 53 -1.61 -9.43 -8.07
CA THR A 53 -0.28 -9.94 -8.46
C THR A 53 0.78 -9.76 -7.40
N ALA A 54 0.48 -9.14 -6.25
CA ALA A 54 1.39 -9.10 -5.11
C ALA A 54 1.22 -10.38 -4.29
N LYS A 55 2.27 -10.79 -3.58
CA LYS A 55 2.17 -11.87 -2.58
C LYS A 55 1.32 -11.42 -1.39
N ASP A 56 1.63 -10.24 -0.85
CA ASP A 56 0.79 -9.55 0.12
C ASP A 56 0.35 -8.18 -0.40
N ILE A 57 -0.85 -7.75 -0.01
CA ILE A 57 -1.36 -6.40 -0.26
C ILE A 57 -0.96 -5.51 0.91
N LEU A 58 -0.15 -4.48 0.64
CA LEU A 58 0.21 -3.47 1.63
C LEU A 58 -0.83 -2.34 1.63
N TRP A 59 -1.43 -2.08 2.79
CA TRP A 59 -2.32 -0.93 2.95
C TRP A 59 -1.50 0.36 3.05
N PRO A 60 -2.01 1.47 2.47
CA PRO A 60 -1.29 2.73 2.45
C PRO A 60 -1.08 3.27 3.86
N ARG A 61 0.14 3.75 4.12
CA ARG A 61 0.45 4.59 5.28
C ARG A 61 0.49 6.07 4.86
N PRO A 62 0.32 7.00 5.81
CA PRO A 62 0.65 8.39 5.55
C PRO A 62 2.07 8.51 4.98
N ALA A 63 2.21 9.29 3.91
CA ALA A 63 3.51 9.65 3.38
C ALA A 63 4.25 10.50 4.41
N THR A 64 5.57 10.31 4.52
CA THR A 64 6.39 11.21 5.34
C THR A 64 6.49 12.57 4.66
N PRO A 65 6.77 13.65 5.41
CA PRO A 65 7.01 14.96 4.80
C PRO A 65 8.08 14.94 3.70
N GLU A 66 9.13 14.13 3.88
CA GLU A 66 10.21 13.97 2.90
C GLU A 66 9.72 13.27 1.61
N GLU A 67 8.89 12.24 1.74
CA GLU A 67 8.26 11.55 0.61
C GLU A 67 7.34 12.49 -0.18
N VAL A 68 6.58 13.35 0.53
CA VAL A 68 5.71 14.37 -0.09
C VAL A 68 6.55 15.37 -0.87
N VAL A 69 7.59 15.93 -0.27
CA VAL A 69 8.48 16.90 -0.93
C VAL A 69 9.17 16.27 -2.14
N ALA A 70 9.71 15.05 -2.02
CA ALA A 70 10.35 14.34 -3.12
C ALA A 70 9.36 14.10 -4.28
N TYR A 71 8.12 13.74 -3.96
CA TYR A 71 7.07 13.57 -4.96
C TYR A 71 6.68 14.89 -5.65
N GLU A 72 6.56 15.99 -4.91
CA GLU A 72 6.27 17.31 -5.47
C GLU A 72 7.41 17.85 -6.36
N GLN A 73 8.66 17.66 -5.95
CA GLN A 73 9.84 18.06 -6.73
C GLN A 73 10.04 17.18 -7.99
N GLY A 74 9.66 15.91 -7.93
CA GLY A 74 9.74 14.97 -9.03
C GLY A 74 8.56 14.98 -9.99
N ARG A 75 7.50 15.76 -9.71
CA ARG A 75 6.37 15.92 -10.63
C ARG A 75 6.80 16.74 -11.86
N PRO A 76 6.91 16.14 -13.06
CA PRO A 76 7.03 16.95 -14.28
C PRO A 76 5.80 17.85 -14.38
N GLY A 77 6.03 19.13 -14.68
CA GLY A 77 5.05 20.20 -14.58
C GLY A 77 3.67 19.81 -15.11
N GLN A 78 2.70 19.71 -14.21
CA GLN A 78 1.30 19.79 -14.56
C GLN A 78 1.04 21.26 -14.92
N THR A 79 1.44 21.66 -16.14
CA THR A 79 1.08 22.96 -16.69
C THR A 79 -0.42 23.10 -16.60
N ALA A 80 -0.84 24.19 -15.96
CA ALA A 80 -2.21 24.60 -15.75
C ALA A 80 -3.08 24.26 -16.97
N PHE A 81 -4.26 23.69 -16.70
CA PHE A 81 -5.35 23.63 -17.65
C PHE A 81 -5.47 25.02 -18.30
N GLY A 82 -5.17 25.07 -19.60
CA GLY A 82 -5.19 26.30 -20.37
C GLY A 82 -6.57 26.92 -20.29
N ASP A 83 -6.60 28.18 -19.88
CA ASP A 83 -7.64 29.11 -20.26
C ASP A 83 -7.67 29.15 -21.80
N GLY A 84 -8.64 28.45 -22.38
CA GLY A 84 -8.97 28.49 -23.80
C GLY A 84 -10.27 29.26 -23.97
N GLU A 85 -10.15 30.41 -24.64
CA GLU A 85 -11.21 31.29 -25.15
C GLU A 85 -12.51 30.62 -25.60
#